data_AF-A0AB35JTE8-F1
#
_entry.id   AF-A0AB35JTE8-F1
#
_cell.length_a   1.000
_cell.length_b   1.000
_cell.length_c   1.000
_cell.angle_alpha   90.00
_cell.angle_beta   90.00
_cell.angle_gamma   90.00
#
_symmetry.space_group_name_H-M   'P 1'
#
loop_
_entity.id
_entity.type
_entity.pdbx_description
1 polymer ?
#
loop_
_entity_poly.entity_id
_entity_poly.type
_entity_poly.pdbx_seq_one_letter_code
_entity_poly.pdbx_strand_id
1 'polypeptide(L)'
;MKKILLVGILGLFNSIVYGEDLPTIEGVSCDNVKIEVSGVNDKVYIFAKYKTIAEFPNPSREVVLGDFITSNQKKYKFKCPDYEVTYNGNELFIKADNLNRIFKLFKDDAYAKFDSGPFKEVYENKGAIPLYTSGNYKYPNIRVDYVSSGYQINLENLWLVERNFALKEAKNYTDDYRVNELKNAVIAYKVDNKELKPYFFNNTVYPAFEDFKKAEKIEIFHKRNNDENMGVILQKMVINKKEKSISLFKNAVFPDS
;
A
#
# COMPACT_ATOMS: atom_id res chain seq x y z
N MET A 1 -48.59 -18.49 -39.53
CA MET A 1 -48.01 -17.26 -38.96
C MET A 1 -48.71 -16.91 -37.65
N LYS A 2 -48.15 -17.27 -36.50
CA LYS A 2 -48.56 -16.81 -35.16
C LYS A 2 -47.29 -16.58 -34.35
N LYS A 3 -47.12 -15.34 -33.89
CA LYS A 3 -45.94 -14.82 -33.20
C LYS A 3 -45.89 -15.39 -31.78
N ILE A 4 -44.76 -15.98 -31.39
CA ILE A 4 -44.42 -16.27 -30.00
C ILE A 4 -43.65 -15.05 -29.49
N LEU A 5 -44.21 -14.34 -28.52
CA LEU A 5 -43.54 -13.26 -27.82
C LEU A 5 -42.88 -13.86 -26.57
N LEU A 6 -41.56 -14.05 -26.62
CA LEU A 6 -40.75 -14.36 -25.44
C LEU A 6 -40.56 -13.06 -24.65
N VAL A 7 -41.14 -12.99 -23.45
CA VAL A 7 -40.79 -11.97 -22.44
C VAL A 7 -39.64 -12.53 -21.61
N GLY A 8 -38.41 -12.18 -21.99
CA GLY A 8 -37.23 -12.40 -21.17
C GLY A 8 -37.17 -11.33 -20.08
N ILE A 9 -37.51 -11.71 -18.84
CA ILE A 9 -37.20 -10.90 -17.67
C ILE A 9 -35.71 -11.12 -17.37
N LEU A 10 -34.87 -10.28 -17.96
CA LEU A 10 -33.49 -10.10 -17.53
C LEU A 10 -33.52 -9.36 -16.20
N GLY A 11 -33.43 -10.13 -15.11
CA GLY A 11 -33.14 -9.60 -13.78
C GLY A 11 -31.76 -8.95 -13.79
N LEU A 12 -31.73 -7.63 -13.97
CA LEU A 12 -30.57 -6.80 -13.68
C LEU A 12 -30.39 -6.79 -12.15
N PHE A 13 -29.47 -7.61 -11.66
CA PHE A 13 -28.86 -7.42 -10.36
C PHE A 13 -28.08 -6.11 -10.40
N ASN A 14 -28.76 -4.99 -10.12
CA ASN A 14 -28.08 -3.79 -9.67
C ASN A 14 -27.54 -4.11 -8.26
N SER A 15 -26.27 -4.51 -8.20
CA SER A 15 -25.49 -4.51 -6.98
C SER A 15 -25.46 -3.08 -6.47
N ILE A 16 -26.38 -2.73 -5.57
CA ILE A 16 -26.28 -1.53 -4.75
C ILE A 16 -25.06 -1.77 -3.86
N VAL A 17 -23.90 -1.29 -4.30
CA VAL A 17 -22.76 -1.10 -3.42
C VAL A 17 -23.21 -0.04 -2.43
N TYR A 18 -23.72 -0.48 -1.28
CA TYR A 18 -23.91 0.38 -0.13
C TYR A 18 -22.54 0.93 0.23
N GLY A 19 -22.24 2.15 -0.24
CA GLY A 19 -21.08 2.88 0.21
C GLY A 19 -21.23 3.10 1.71
N GLU A 20 -20.36 2.50 2.50
CA GLU A 20 -20.30 2.76 3.93
C GLU A 20 -20.10 4.26 4.14
N ASP A 21 -20.99 4.92 4.90
CA ASP A 21 -20.81 6.34 5.19
C ASP A 21 -19.65 6.51 6.18
N LEU A 22 -18.51 6.94 5.66
CA LEU A 22 -17.31 7.13 6.45
C LEU A 22 -17.39 8.45 7.22
N PRO A 23 -16.92 8.49 8.49
CA PRO A 23 -16.92 9.70 9.27
C PRO A 23 -15.95 10.73 8.69
N THR A 24 -16.45 11.94 8.44
CA THR A 24 -15.66 13.07 7.94
C THR A 24 -14.83 13.66 9.06
N ILE A 25 -13.52 13.79 8.84
CA ILE A 25 -12.62 14.49 9.75
C ILE A 25 -12.40 15.90 9.23
N GLU A 26 -12.80 16.87 10.03
CA GLU A 26 -12.62 18.30 9.75
C GLU A 26 -11.32 18.83 10.38
N GLY A 27 -10.84 19.98 9.91
CA GLY A 27 -9.68 20.66 10.49
C GLY A 27 -8.33 19.93 10.30
N VAL A 28 -8.24 19.02 9.33
CA VAL A 28 -6.99 18.29 9.04
C VAL A 28 -5.92 19.26 8.54
N SER A 29 -4.74 19.23 9.16
CA SER A 29 -3.58 20.03 8.75
C SER A 29 -2.87 19.37 7.55
N CYS A 30 -3.38 19.64 6.35
CA CYS A 30 -3.01 18.98 5.09
C CYS A 30 -1.51 19.01 4.73
N ASP A 31 -0.77 20.00 5.22
CA ASP A 31 0.66 20.16 4.91
C ASP A 31 1.56 19.12 5.60
N ASN A 32 1.08 18.49 6.67
CA ASN A 32 1.88 17.56 7.48
C ASN A 32 1.27 16.15 7.61
N VAL A 33 0.25 15.84 6.81
CA VAL A 33 -0.35 14.50 6.75
C VAL A 33 0.65 13.49 6.20
N LYS A 34 0.79 12.39 6.93
CA LYS A 34 1.51 11.18 6.50
C LYS A 34 0.57 9.98 6.55
N ILE A 35 0.71 9.09 5.57
CA ILE A 35 0.06 7.79 5.55
C ILE A 35 1.14 6.75 5.81
N GLU A 36 0.88 5.90 6.80
CA GLU A 36 1.77 4.81 7.17
C GLU A 36 1.03 3.47 7.01
N VAL A 37 1.78 2.49 6.51
CA VAL A 37 1.40 1.08 6.47
C VAL A 37 2.40 0.35 7.34
N SER A 38 1.92 -0.39 8.33
CA SER A 38 2.77 -1.10 9.28
C SER A 38 2.15 -2.42 9.69
N GLY A 39 2.94 -3.31 10.27
CA GLY A 39 2.44 -4.62 10.65
C GLY A 39 3.10 -5.10 11.91
N VAL A 40 2.24 -5.56 12.81
CA VAL A 40 2.60 -5.92 14.17
C VAL A 40 1.67 -7.06 14.56
N ASN A 41 2.24 -8.18 14.99
CA ASN A 41 1.51 -9.35 15.47
C ASN A 41 0.37 -9.77 14.52
N ASP A 42 0.72 -10.16 13.29
CA ASP A 42 -0.22 -10.73 12.31
C ASP A 42 -1.32 -9.78 11.81
N LYS A 43 -1.17 -8.47 12.05
CA LYS A 43 -2.13 -7.46 11.60
C LYS A 43 -1.46 -6.41 10.74
N VAL A 44 -2.12 -6.05 9.64
CA VAL A 44 -1.81 -4.86 8.86
C VAL A 44 -2.54 -3.67 9.45
N TYR A 45 -1.79 -2.60 9.73
CA TYR A 45 -2.28 -1.32 10.18
C TYR A 45 -2.08 -0.32 9.05
N ILE A 46 -3.19 0.30 8.63
CA ILE A 46 -3.15 1.48 7.77
C ILE A 46 -3.71 2.65 8.56
N PHE A 47 -2.94 3.75 8.62
CA PHE A 47 -3.34 4.91 9.38
C PHE A 47 -2.75 6.21 8.81
N ALA A 48 -3.45 7.31 9.07
CA ALA A 48 -2.97 8.66 8.81
C ALA A 48 -2.45 9.26 10.12
N LYS A 49 -1.34 9.99 10.05
CA LYS A 49 -0.82 10.83 11.13
C LYS A 49 -0.68 12.26 10.66
N TYR A 50 -1.02 13.21 11.51
CA TYR A 50 -0.79 14.64 11.26
C TYR A 50 -0.67 15.39 12.58
N LYS A 51 -0.15 16.61 12.55
CA LYS A 51 -0.05 17.47 13.75
C LYS A 51 -1.02 18.63 13.64
N THR A 52 -1.78 18.89 14.71
CA THR A 52 -2.63 20.08 14.78
C THR A 52 -1.76 21.34 14.80
N ILE A 53 -2.31 22.44 14.29
CA ILE A 53 -1.69 23.76 14.44
C ILE A 53 -1.68 24.13 15.93
N ALA A 54 -0.57 24.70 16.40
CA ALA A 54 -0.46 25.18 17.77
C ALA A 54 -1.19 26.52 17.92
N GLU A 55 -2.08 26.62 18.91
CA GLU A 55 -2.83 27.84 19.22
C GLU A 55 -2.74 28.09 20.71
N PHE A 56 -2.08 29.16 21.15
CA PHE A 56 -1.90 29.44 22.57
C PHE A 56 -3.26 29.45 23.32
N PRO A 57 -3.40 28.74 24.46
CA PRO A 57 -2.37 28.01 25.22
C PRO A 57 -2.19 26.53 24.84
N ASN A 58 -2.87 26.06 23.80
CA ASN A 58 -2.86 24.68 23.34
C ASN A 58 -1.65 24.39 22.43
N PRO A 59 -0.69 23.54 22.86
CA PRO A 59 0.40 23.12 22.00
C PRO A 59 -0.12 22.22 20.87
N SER A 60 0.67 22.12 19.80
CA SER A 60 0.45 21.15 18.73
C SER A 60 0.38 19.72 19.29
N ARG A 61 -0.57 18.92 18.80
CA ARG A 61 -0.75 17.51 19.18
C ARG A 61 -0.73 16.64 17.93
N GLU A 62 -0.18 15.44 18.06
CA GLU A 62 -0.29 14.42 17.02
C GLU A 62 -1.70 13.81 17.04
N VAL A 63 -2.31 13.72 15.87
CA VAL A 63 -3.57 13.03 15.63
C VAL A 63 -3.27 11.80 14.79
N VAL A 64 -3.83 10.66 15.20
CA VAL A 64 -3.73 9.39 14.50
C VAL A 64 -5.13 8.88 14.16
N LEU A 65 -5.36 8.54 12.89
CA LEU A 65 -6.62 8.02 12.36
C LEU A 65 -6.37 6.69 11.67
N GLY A 66 -7.29 5.73 11.78
CA GLY A 66 -7.17 4.40 11.19
C GLY A 66 -6.82 3.32 12.21
N ASP A 67 -6.14 2.27 11.77
CA ASP A 67 -6.01 1.04 12.55
C ASP A 67 -5.11 1.16 13.79
N PHE A 68 -4.26 2.18 13.85
CA PHE A 68 -3.24 2.31 14.89
C PHE A 68 -3.83 2.17 16.30
N ILE A 69 -3.09 1.53 17.21
CA ILE A 69 -3.62 1.08 18.51
C ILE A 69 -4.24 2.23 19.30
N THR A 70 -3.61 3.41 19.29
CA THR A 70 -4.07 4.60 20.03
C THR A 70 -5.14 5.42 19.32
N SER A 71 -5.50 5.08 18.07
CA SER A 71 -6.54 5.77 17.32
C SER A 71 -7.93 5.38 17.84
N ASN A 72 -8.72 6.38 18.24
CA ASN A 72 -10.15 6.21 18.54
C ASN A 72 -11.04 6.18 17.29
N GLN A 73 -10.49 6.56 16.13
CA GLN A 73 -11.21 6.70 14.87
C GLN A 73 -10.67 5.72 13.84
N LYS A 74 -11.27 4.53 13.74
CA LYS A 74 -10.73 3.41 12.93
C LYS A 74 -11.00 3.52 11.43
N LYS A 75 -12.03 4.28 11.04
CA LYS A 75 -12.41 4.58 9.66
C LYS A 75 -12.50 6.09 9.50
N TYR A 76 -12.20 6.64 8.34
CA TYR A 76 -12.20 8.09 8.15
C TYR A 76 -12.33 8.48 6.67
N LYS A 77 -12.85 9.69 6.44
CA LYS A 77 -12.66 10.44 5.20
C LYS A 77 -12.22 11.86 5.53
N PHE A 78 -11.29 12.42 4.78
CA PHE A 78 -10.97 13.84 4.85
C PHE A 78 -10.52 14.37 3.50
N LYS A 79 -10.71 15.67 3.31
CA LYS A 79 -10.39 16.37 2.07
C LYS A 79 -9.41 17.50 2.35
N CYS A 80 -8.39 17.56 1.51
CA CYS A 80 -7.42 18.63 1.43
C CYS A 80 -7.59 19.36 0.08
N PRO A 81 -6.97 20.54 -0.10
CA PRO A 81 -7.12 21.31 -1.35
C PRO A 81 -6.77 20.51 -2.61
N ASP A 82 -5.74 19.67 -2.55
CA ASP A 82 -5.14 18.96 -3.69
C ASP A 82 -5.25 17.42 -3.63
N TYR A 83 -5.90 16.87 -2.60
CA TYR A 83 -6.16 15.44 -2.46
C TYR A 83 -7.30 15.11 -1.48
N GLU A 84 -7.82 13.90 -1.59
CA GLU A 84 -8.81 13.31 -0.70
C GLU A 84 -8.30 11.94 -0.26
N VAL A 85 -8.56 11.59 1.01
CA VAL A 85 -8.23 10.28 1.57
C VAL A 85 -9.48 9.69 2.21
N THR A 86 -9.75 8.44 1.90
CA THR A 86 -10.78 7.64 2.55
C THR A 86 -10.20 6.31 3.02
N TYR A 87 -10.65 5.87 4.19
CA TYR A 87 -10.26 4.59 4.77
C TYR A 87 -11.46 3.93 5.44
N ASN A 88 -11.84 2.74 4.96
CA ASN A 88 -13.00 2.00 5.47
C ASN A 88 -12.65 0.85 6.42
N GLY A 89 -11.39 0.74 6.84
CA GLY A 89 -10.92 -0.38 7.67
C GLY A 89 -10.42 -1.59 6.89
N ASN A 90 -10.52 -1.60 5.55
CA ASN A 90 -9.89 -2.59 4.67
C ASN A 90 -9.13 -1.93 3.51
N GLU A 91 -9.79 -0.98 2.85
CA GLU A 91 -9.27 -0.21 1.73
C GLU A 91 -8.95 1.21 2.17
N LEU A 92 -7.72 1.64 1.86
CA LEU A 92 -7.34 3.05 1.80
C LEU A 92 -7.41 3.49 0.35
N PHE A 93 -8.19 4.52 0.07
CA PHE A 93 -8.25 5.17 -1.24
C PHE A 93 -7.76 6.61 -1.12
N ILE A 94 -6.86 6.99 -2.02
CA ILE A 94 -6.33 8.35 -2.13
C ILE A 94 -6.54 8.81 -3.57
N LYS A 95 -7.12 10.00 -3.74
CA LYS A 95 -7.21 10.68 -5.04
C LYS A 95 -6.59 12.05 -4.93
N ALA A 96 -5.81 12.46 -5.93
CA ALA A 96 -5.13 13.74 -5.93
C ALA A 96 -5.08 14.38 -7.31
N ASP A 97 -4.65 15.64 -7.36
CA ASP A 97 -4.44 16.36 -8.62
C ASP A 97 -3.27 15.82 -9.44
N ASN A 98 -2.36 15.08 -8.80
CA ASN A 98 -1.26 14.34 -9.41
C ASN A 98 -0.78 13.18 -8.51
N LEU A 99 -0.25 12.10 -9.11
CA LEU A 99 0.26 10.94 -8.35
C LEU A 99 1.44 11.28 -7.44
N ASN A 100 2.30 12.22 -7.83
CA ASN A 100 3.45 12.64 -7.01
C ASN A 100 3.00 13.20 -5.65
N ARG A 101 1.82 13.82 -5.58
CA ARG A 101 1.23 14.29 -4.32
C ARG A 101 0.89 13.12 -3.39
N ILE A 102 0.38 12.03 -3.96
CA ILE A 102 0.10 10.79 -3.23
C ILE A 102 1.39 10.17 -2.73
N PHE A 103 2.43 10.07 -3.58
CA PHE A 103 3.72 9.48 -3.18
C PHE A 103 4.37 10.22 -2.01
N LYS A 104 4.18 11.55 -1.91
CA LYS A 104 4.67 12.35 -0.78
C LYS A 104 3.98 12.01 0.54
N LEU A 105 2.75 11.49 0.53
CA LEU A 105 2.06 11.08 1.76
C LEU A 105 2.71 9.86 2.41
N PHE A 106 3.33 8.98 1.62
CA PHE A 106 4.02 7.78 2.09
C PHE A 106 5.51 8.01 2.39
N LYS A 107 6.00 9.25 2.28
CA LYS A 107 7.41 9.54 2.47
C LYS A 107 7.75 9.54 3.96
N ASP A 108 8.64 8.64 4.37
CA ASP A 108 9.29 8.74 5.67
C ASP A 108 10.52 9.65 5.57
N ASP A 109 10.51 10.75 6.35
CA ASP A 109 11.64 11.68 6.42
C ASP A 109 12.76 11.15 7.33
N ALA A 110 12.51 10.10 8.14
CA ALA A 110 13.51 9.52 9.03
C ALA A 110 14.64 8.79 8.25
N TYR A 111 14.32 8.21 7.10
CA TYR A 111 15.28 7.50 6.24
C TYR A 111 15.96 8.42 5.20
N ALA A 112 15.41 9.59 4.93
CA ALA A 112 15.85 10.51 3.87
C ALA A 112 17.14 11.30 4.18
N LYS A 113 17.99 10.85 5.11
CA LYS A 113 19.18 11.60 5.58
C LYS A 113 20.49 11.28 4.87
N PHE A 114 20.47 10.42 3.85
CA PHE A 114 21.68 10.08 3.10
C PHE A 114 21.78 10.92 1.83
N ASP A 115 22.37 12.12 1.92
CA ASP A 115 22.57 13.02 0.77
C ASP A 115 23.56 12.46 -0.27
N SER A 116 24.31 11.41 0.07
CA SER A 116 25.26 10.72 -0.79
C SER A 116 25.45 9.26 -0.36
N GLY A 117 25.81 8.38 -1.30
CA GLY A 117 26.18 6.99 -1.02
C GLY A 117 25.50 5.97 -1.96
N PRO A 118 25.98 4.71 -1.95
CA PRO A 118 25.52 3.67 -2.89
C PRO A 118 24.05 3.24 -2.67
N PHE A 119 23.43 3.69 -1.59
CA PHE A 119 22.06 3.34 -1.20
C PHE A 119 21.10 4.54 -1.21
N LYS A 120 21.55 5.72 -1.68
CA LYS A 120 20.75 6.96 -1.67
C LYS A 120 19.36 6.76 -2.27
N GLU A 121 19.29 6.14 -3.45
CA GLU A 121 18.02 5.87 -4.16
C GLU A 121 17.07 4.94 -3.38
N VAL A 122 17.61 4.09 -2.51
CA VAL A 122 16.83 3.18 -1.64
C VAL A 122 16.28 3.91 -0.42
N TYR A 123 16.94 4.97 0.02
CA TYR A 123 16.57 5.75 1.22
C TYR A 123 15.76 7.02 0.91
N GLU A 124 15.89 7.59 -0.28
CA GLU A 124 15.06 8.71 -0.78
C GLU A 124 13.70 8.25 -1.32
N ASN A 125 13.34 6.99 -1.06
CA ASN A 125 12.28 6.22 -1.72
C ASN A 125 10.88 6.75 -1.41
N LYS A 126 10.51 7.89 -1.99
CA LYS A 126 9.14 8.44 -1.95
C LYS A 126 8.17 7.42 -2.54
N GLY A 127 7.01 7.25 -1.92
CA GLY A 127 6.04 6.26 -2.37
C GLY A 127 6.46 4.80 -2.10
N ALA A 128 7.42 4.55 -1.22
CA ALA A 128 7.69 3.22 -0.72
C ALA A 128 6.54 2.74 0.18
N ILE A 129 5.96 1.60 -0.15
CA ILE A 129 4.92 0.97 0.65
C ILE A 129 5.41 -0.40 1.10
N PRO A 130 5.46 -0.66 2.42
CA PRO A 130 5.73 -2.00 2.94
C PRO A 130 4.69 -2.99 2.40
N LEU A 131 5.17 -4.03 1.71
CA LEU A 131 4.35 -5.16 1.31
C LEU A 131 4.37 -6.23 2.40
N TYR A 132 5.55 -6.43 2.98
CA TYR A 132 5.76 -7.32 4.11
C TYR A 132 6.72 -6.74 5.13
N THR A 133 6.42 -6.93 6.40
CA THR A 133 7.31 -6.59 7.51
C THR A 133 7.03 -7.53 8.66
N SER A 134 8.00 -8.33 9.04
CA SER A 134 8.02 -9.04 10.31
C SER A 134 8.89 -8.26 11.28
N GLY A 135 8.55 -8.29 12.56
CA GLY A 135 9.41 -7.71 13.57
C GLY A 135 9.25 -8.39 14.89
N ASN A 136 10.35 -8.45 15.62
CA ASN A 136 10.39 -9.02 16.95
C ASN A 136 11.36 -8.22 17.81
N TYR A 137 11.18 -8.30 19.11
CA TYR A 137 12.14 -7.76 20.06
C TYR A 137 13.29 -8.75 20.19
N LYS A 138 14.54 -8.27 20.11
CA LYS A 138 15.72 -9.09 20.42
C LYS A 138 15.63 -9.66 21.84
N TYR A 139 14.98 -8.93 22.75
CA TYR A 139 14.63 -9.40 24.10
C TYR A 139 13.10 -9.40 24.29
N PRO A 140 12.37 -10.46 23.88
CA PRO A 140 10.90 -10.49 23.84
C PRO A 140 10.23 -10.24 25.20
N ASN A 141 10.77 -10.83 26.27
CA ASN A 141 10.16 -10.78 27.60
C ASN A 141 10.15 -9.36 28.21
N ILE A 142 11.15 -8.55 27.87
CA ILE A 142 11.28 -7.16 28.35
C ILE A 142 10.95 -6.14 27.26
N ARG A 143 10.63 -6.60 26.04
CA ARG A 143 10.29 -5.77 24.87
C ARG A 143 11.33 -4.68 24.57
N VAL A 144 12.60 -5.05 24.61
CA VAL A 144 13.74 -4.18 24.30
C VAL A 144 14.36 -4.60 22.97
N ASP A 145 14.94 -3.62 22.25
CA ASP A 145 15.63 -3.80 20.97
C ASP A 145 14.72 -4.41 19.89
N TYR A 146 13.67 -3.67 19.49
CA TYR A 146 12.83 -4.07 18.37
C TYR A 146 13.63 -4.09 17.06
N VAL A 147 13.56 -5.22 16.35
CA VAL A 147 14.14 -5.41 15.03
C VAL A 147 13.02 -5.80 14.08
N SER A 148 12.94 -5.11 12.94
CA SER A 148 12.02 -5.47 11.86
C SER A 148 12.79 -5.77 10.57
N SER A 149 12.37 -6.81 9.86
CA SER A 149 12.79 -7.12 8.50
C SER A 149 11.57 -7.17 7.58
N GLY A 150 11.78 -6.95 6.29
CA GLY A 150 10.69 -6.90 5.35
C GLY A 150 11.12 -6.42 3.98
N TYR A 151 10.13 -6.30 3.10
CA TYR A 151 10.30 -5.70 1.80
C TYR A 151 9.13 -4.77 1.47
N GLN A 152 9.44 -3.82 0.61
CA GLN A 152 8.56 -2.78 0.16
C GLN A 152 8.57 -2.70 -1.36
N ILE A 153 7.56 -2.05 -1.90
CA ILE A 153 7.50 -1.66 -3.31
C ILE A 153 7.48 -0.16 -3.41
N ASN A 154 8.28 0.41 -4.30
CA ASN A 154 8.18 1.82 -4.63
C ASN A 154 7.12 2.02 -5.72
N LEU A 155 6.12 2.87 -5.46
CA LEU A 155 5.02 3.13 -6.39
C LEU A 155 5.37 4.04 -7.58
N GLU A 156 6.47 4.78 -7.52
CA GLU A 156 6.97 5.66 -8.58
C GLU A 156 7.71 4.87 -9.68
N ASN A 157 8.49 3.86 -9.31
CA ASN A 157 9.35 3.10 -10.21
C ASN A 157 9.10 1.59 -10.23
N LEU A 158 8.16 1.11 -9.41
CA LEU A 158 7.81 -0.31 -9.23
C LEU A 158 8.96 -1.17 -8.68
N TRP A 159 10.02 -0.62 -8.08
CA TRP A 159 11.11 -1.45 -7.56
C TRP A 159 10.69 -2.17 -6.29
N LEU A 160 10.95 -3.48 -6.23
CA LEU A 160 10.98 -4.22 -4.97
C LEU A 160 12.27 -3.90 -4.23
N VAL A 161 12.15 -3.61 -2.95
CA VAL A 161 13.28 -3.28 -2.10
C VAL A 161 13.22 -4.15 -0.87
N GLU A 162 14.30 -4.88 -0.61
CA GLU A 162 14.52 -5.60 0.64
C GLU A 162 15.78 -5.02 1.31
N ARG A 163 15.65 -4.56 2.56
CA ARG A 163 16.73 -3.85 3.27
C ARG A 163 17.25 -2.68 2.42
N ASN A 164 18.53 -2.72 2.04
CA ASN A 164 19.20 -1.69 1.25
C ASN A 164 19.40 -2.13 -0.21
N PHE A 165 18.66 -3.13 -0.68
CA PHE A 165 18.82 -3.73 -2.00
C PHE A 165 17.55 -3.61 -2.83
N ALA A 166 17.64 -2.91 -3.95
CA ALA A 166 16.55 -2.77 -4.92
C ALA A 166 16.69 -3.77 -6.06
N LEU A 167 15.63 -4.52 -6.32
CA LEU A 167 15.53 -5.48 -7.42
C LEU A 167 15.02 -4.74 -8.66
N LYS A 168 15.97 -4.19 -9.43
CA LYS A 168 15.67 -3.33 -10.59
C LYS A 168 15.50 -4.10 -11.90
N GLU A 169 16.20 -5.23 -12.04
CA GLU A 169 16.33 -5.96 -13.30
C GLU A 169 15.65 -7.32 -13.24
N ALA A 170 15.19 -7.78 -14.41
CA ALA A 170 14.63 -9.12 -14.54
C ALA A 170 15.74 -10.16 -14.38
N LYS A 171 15.74 -10.88 -13.27
CA LYS A 171 16.78 -11.83 -12.90
C LYS A 171 16.26 -12.83 -11.86
N ASN A 172 16.87 -14.01 -11.82
CA ASN A 172 16.71 -14.97 -10.74
C ASN A 172 17.70 -14.70 -9.59
N TYR A 173 17.18 -14.69 -8.36
CA TYR A 173 17.90 -14.35 -7.12
C TYR A 173 17.97 -15.53 -6.13
N THR A 174 17.87 -16.78 -6.61
CA THR A 174 17.85 -17.98 -5.75
C THR A 174 19.03 -18.04 -4.78
N ASP A 175 20.23 -17.68 -5.26
CA ASP A 175 21.47 -17.71 -4.47
C ASP A 175 21.82 -16.36 -3.80
N ASP A 176 20.94 -15.35 -3.92
CA ASP A 176 21.21 -14.02 -3.37
C ASP A 176 20.66 -13.89 -1.94
N TYR A 177 21.56 -13.93 -0.96
CA TYR A 177 21.20 -13.82 0.46
C TYR A 177 20.53 -12.48 0.84
N ARG A 178 20.60 -11.47 -0.04
CA ARG A 178 20.00 -10.15 0.20
C ARG A 178 18.49 -10.12 0.00
N VAL A 179 17.90 -11.15 -0.59
CA VAL A 179 16.46 -11.25 -0.90
C VAL A 179 15.73 -12.33 -0.09
N ASN A 180 16.18 -12.54 1.15
CA ASN A 180 15.73 -13.68 1.94
C ASN A 180 14.25 -13.60 2.32
N GLU A 181 13.74 -12.42 2.65
CA GLU A 181 12.34 -12.22 3.00
C GLU A 181 11.43 -12.40 1.78
N LEU A 182 11.89 -12.01 0.59
CA LEU A 182 11.15 -12.14 -0.66
C LEU A 182 10.93 -13.58 -1.11
N LYS A 183 11.69 -14.58 -0.63
CA LYS A 183 11.65 -15.96 -1.15
C LYS A 183 10.26 -16.61 -1.12
N ASN A 184 9.44 -16.25 -0.13
CA ASN A 184 8.07 -16.78 0.02
C ASN A 184 7.01 -15.89 -0.66
N ALA A 185 7.41 -14.77 -1.25
CA ALA A 185 6.51 -13.83 -1.88
C ALA A 185 6.04 -14.33 -3.26
N VAL A 186 4.76 -14.12 -3.54
CA VAL A 186 4.18 -14.23 -4.88
C VAL A 186 3.53 -12.90 -5.19
N ILE A 187 4.10 -12.19 -6.16
CA ILE A 187 3.63 -10.88 -6.60
C ILE A 187 3.27 -10.96 -8.08
N ALA A 188 2.04 -10.60 -8.40
CA ALA A 188 1.51 -10.58 -9.76
C ALA A 188 0.86 -9.24 -10.04
N TYR A 189 0.64 -8.92 -11.32
CA TYR A 189 0.01 -7.68 -11.71
C TYR A 189 -0.93 -7.84 -12.92
N LYS A 190 -1.88 -6.92 -13.04
CA LYS A 190 -2.73 -6.74 -14.22
C LYS A 190 -2.59 -5.32 -14.72
N VAL A 191 -2.45 -5.16 -16.04
CA VAL A 191 -2.51 -3.85 -16.71
C VAL A 191 -3.90 -3.69 -17.32
N ASP A 192 -4.58 -2.60 -17.01
CA ASP A 192 -5.89 -2.23 -17.57
C ASP A 192 -6.93 -3.37 -17.51
N ASN A 193 -6.96 -4.09 -16.38
CA ASN A 193 -7.83 -5.25 -16.10
C ASN A 193 -7.64 -6.46 -17.05
N LYS A 194 -6.48 -6.58 -17.71
CA LYS A 194 -6.15 -7.69 -18.62
C LYS A 194 -5.63 -8.92 -17.86
N GLU A 195 -4.90 -9.77 -18.58
CA GLU A 195 -4.22 -10.97 -18.09
C GLU A 195 -3.36 -10.72 -16.86
N LEU A 196 -3.37 -11.68 -15.94
CA LEU A 196 -2.50 -11.69 -14.76
C LEU A 196 -1.09 -12.10 -15.17
N LYS A 197 -0.11 -11.22 -14.94
CA LYS A 197 1.29 -11.46 -15.23
C LYS A 197 2.10 -11.59 -13.95
N PRO A 198 3.14 -12.43 -13.91
CA PRO A 198 4.03 -12.49 -12.76
C PRO A 198 4.88 -11.23 -12.69
N TYR A 199 5.05 -10.67 -11.49
CA TYR A 199 6.08 -9.65 -11.22
C TYR A 199 7.24 -10.25 -10.43
N PHE A 200 6.94 -11.00 -9.37
CA PHE A 200 7.92 -11.76 -8.60
C PHE A 200 7.36 -13.13 -8.23
N PHE A 201 8.05 -14.19 -8.65
CA PHE A 201 7.66 -15.57 -8.35
C PHE A 201 8.88 -16.49 -8.45
N ASN A 202 8.99 -17.49 -7.57
CA ASN A 202 10.12 -18.43 -7.52
C ASN A 202 11.49 -17.72 -7.58
N ASN A 203 11.70 -16.76 -6.68
CA ASN A 203 12.91 -15.94 -6.58
C ASN A 203 13.28 -15.18 -7.85
N THR A 204 12.34 -15.00 -8.78
CA THR A 204 12.60 -14.38 -10.08
C THR A 204 11.78 -13.11 -10.23
N VAL A 205 12.46 -12.01 -10.56
CA VAL A 205 11.82 -10.77 -11.01
C VAL A 205 11.55 -10.88 -12.49
N TYR A 206 10.30 -10.67 -12.89
CA TYR A 206 9.89 -10.66 -14.29
C TYR A 206 9.81 -9.22 -14.81
N PRO A 207 9.98 -8.99 -16.13
CA PRO A 207 9.84 -7.67 -16.72
C PRO A 207 8.43 -7.10 -16.50
N ALA A 208 8.32 -6.05 -15.69
CA ALA A 208 7.05 -5.35 -15.42
C ALA A 208 7.15 -3.82 -15.58
N PHE A 209 8.36 -3.27 -15.66
CA PHE A 209 8.58 -1.83 -15.64
C PHE A 209 8.02 -1.10 -16.88
N GLU A 210 8.19 -1.69 -18.06
CA GLU A 210 7.67 -1.10 -19.31
C GLU A 210 6.13 -1.17 -19.38
N ASP A 211 5.55 -2.26 -18.89
CA ASP A 211 4.10 -2.40 -18.72
C ASP A 211 3.58 -1.36 -17.73
N PHE A 212 4.25 -1.20 -16.60
CA PHE A 212 3.93 -0.18 -15.61
C PHE A 212 3.97 1.22 -16.21
N LYS A 213 5.02 1.60 -16.95
CA LYS A 213 5.11 2.92 -17.58
C LYS A 213 3.92 3.24 -18.48
N LYS A 214 3.47 2.27 -19.29
CA LYS A 214 2.43 2.46 -20.31
C LYS A 214 1.00 2.31 -19.78
N ALA A 215 0.80 1.66 -18.64
CA ALA A 215 -0.50 1.38 -18.07
C ALA A 215 -1.30 2.66 -17.73
N GLU A 216 -2.59 2.71 -18.07
CA GLU A 216 -3.51 3.70 -17.49
C GLU A 216 -3.88 3.30 -16.06
N LYS A 217 -4.04 1.99 -15.83
CA LYS A 217 -4.31 1.39 -14.52
C LYS A 217 -3.46 0.13 -14.35
N ILE A 218 -2.83 -0.01 -13.18
CA ILE A 218 -2.16 -1.24 -12.78
C ILE A 218 -2.73 -1.75 -11.46
N GLU A 219 -3.03 -3.04 -11.39
CA GLU A 219 -3.38 -3.74 -10.16
C GLU A 219 -2.21 -4.65 -9.81
N ILE A 220 -1.77 -4.62 -8.56
CA ILE A 220 -0.67 -5.42 -8.04
C ILE A 220 -1.24 -6.29 -6.92
N PHE A 221 -1.05 -7.59 -7.03
CA PHE A 221 -1.51 -8.60 -6.08
C PHE A 221 -0.31 -9.22 -5.40
N HIS A 222 -0.42 -9.43 -4.11
CA HIS A 222 0.65 -9.95 -3.29
C HIS A 222 0.09 -10.98 -2.30
N LYS A 223 0.75 -12.13 -2.23
CA LYS A 223 0.56 -13.13 -1.18
C LYS A 223 1.92 -13.68 -0.78
N ARG A 224 1.96 -14.34 0.38
CA ARG A 224 3.11 -15.14 0.81
C ARG A 224 2.68 -16.59 0.98
N ASN A 225 3.51 -17.52 0.54
CA ASN A 225 3.31 -18.95 0.77
C ASN A 225 3.95 -19.32 2.11
N ASN A 226 3.18 -19.91 3.04
CA ASN A 226 3.63 -20.37 4.37
C ASN A 226 4.38 -19.34 5.22
N ASP A 227 3.74 -18.78 6.25
CA ASP A 227 4.46 -18.32 7.44
C ASP A 227 3.54 -18.42 8.67
N GLU A 228 4.02 -19.12 9.70
CA GLU A 228 3.42 -19.20 11.05
C GLU A 228 3.62 -17.90 11.85
N ASN A 229 4.45 -16.97 11.34
CA ASN A 229 4.71 -15.64 11.88
C ASN A 229 4.25 -14.58 10.86
N MET A 230 2.99 -14.15 10.90
CA MET A 230 2.48 -13.20 9.91
C MET A 230 2.98 -11.77 10.23
N GLY A 231 3.76 -11.22 9.31
CA GLY A 231 4.09 -9.79 9.26
C GLY A 231 2.97 -8.95 8.62
N VAL A 232 3.28 -7.70 8.22
CA VAL A 232 2.45 -6.96 7.24
C VAL A 232 2.21 -7.87 6.04
N ILE A 233 0.99 -7.96 5.51
CA ILE A 233 0.77 -8.46 4.16
C ILE A 233 -0.24 -7.53 3.51
N LEU A 234 0.25 -6.51 2.80
CA LEU A 234 -0.64 -5.74 1.92
C LEU A 234 -0.98 -6.61 0.71
N GLN A 235 -2.24 -7.01 0.56
CA GLN A 235 -2.62 -8.04 -0.41
C GLN A 235 -2.86 -7.51 -1.81
N LYS A 236 -3.35 -6.27 -1.93
CA LYS A 236 -3.59 -5.67 -3.25
C LYS A 236 -3.34 -4.17 -3.23
N MET A 237 -2.82 -3.67 -4.34
CA MET A 237 -2.75 -2.25 -4.65
C MET A 237 -3.35 -1.99 -6.02
N VAL A 238 -3.94 -0.82 -6.20
CA VAL A 238 -4.41 -0.34 -7.50
C VAL A 238 -3.84 1.05 -7.70
N ILE A 239 -3.15 1.28 -8.80
CA ILE A 239 -2.65 2.60 -9.20
C ILE A 239 -3.37 2.96 -10.49
N ASN A 240 -4.26 3.95 -10.43
CA ASN A 240 -4.96 4.48 -11.59
C ASN A 240 -4.30 5.81 -11.98
N LYS A 241 -3.46 5.79 -13.02
CA LYS A 241 -2.73 6.97 -13.51
C LYS A 241 -3.65 7.97 -14.19
N LYS A 242 -4.70 7.48 -14.84
CA LYS A 242 -5.70 8.30 -15.53
C LYS A 242 -6.56 9.10 -14.54
N GLU A 243 -7.01 8.44 -13.48
CA GLU A 243 -7.82 9.08 -12.42
C GLU A 243 -6.99 9.67 -11.28
N LYS A 244 -5.66 9.46 -11.32
CA LYS A 244 -4.69 9.96 -10.35
C LYS A 244 -5.04 9.51 -8.94
N SER A 245 -5.27 8.22 -8.79
CA SER A 245 -5.68 7.61 -7.53
C SER A 245 -4.90 6.33 -7.22
N ILE A 246 -4.82 6.02 -5.93
CA ILE A 246 -4.23 4.79 -5.40
C ILE A 246 -5.20 4.18 -4.39
N SER A 247 -5.46 2.88 -4.54
CA SER A 247 -6.10 2.06 -3.50
C SER A 247 -5.12 1.05 -2.92
N LEU A 248 -5.12 0.89 -1.60
CA LEU A 248 -4.38 -0.15 -0.88
C LEU A 248 -5.39 -1.02 -0.11
N PHE A 249 -5.32 -2.34 -0.29
CA PHE A 249 -6.23 -3.29 0.33
C PHE A 249 -5.47 -4.21 1.29
N LYS A 250 -5.90 -4.22 2.55
CA LYS A 250 -5.41 -5.19 3.54
C LYS A 250 -5.83 -6.61 3.15
N ASN A 251 -7.11 -6.78 2.82
CA ASN A 251 -7.67 -8.05 2.39
C ASN A 251 -8.19 -7.95 0.95
N ALA A 252 -7.69 -8.82 0.09
CA ALA A 252 -8.09 -8.98 -1.29
C ALA A 252 -7.80 -10.41 -1.76
N VAL A 253 -8.73 -11.00 -2.51
CA VAL A 253 -8.53 -12.33 -3.10
C VAL A 253 -7.39 -12.25 -4.12
N PHE A 254 -6.40 -13.11 -3.98
CA PHE A 254 -5.37 -13.29 -5.00
C PHE A 254 -6.04 -13.97 -6.22
N PRO A 255 -5.96 -13.38 -7.43
CA PRO A 255 -6.66 -13.93 -8.58
C PRO A 255 -6.14 -15.33 -8.93
N ASP A 256 -7.05 -16.23 -9.25
CA ASP A 256 -6.71 -17.50 -9.89
C ASP A 256 -6.19 -17.22 -11.32
N SER A 257 -5.23 -18.03 -11.75
CA SER A 257 -4.65 -18.00 -13.11
C SER A 257 -5.61 -18.58 -14.15
#